data_AF-A0A7I9YAB6-F1
#
_entry.id   AF-A0A7I9YAB6-F1
#
_cell.length_a   1.000
_cell.length_b   1.000
_cell.length_c   1.000
_cell.angle_alpha   90.00
_cell.angle_beta   90.00
_cell.angle_gamma   90.00
#
_symmetry.space_group_name_H-M   'P 1'
#
loop_
_entity.id
_entity.type
_entity.pdbx_description
1 polymer ?
#
loop_
_entity_poly.entity_id
_entity_poly.type
_entity_poly.pdbx_seq_one_letter_code
_entity_poly.pdbx_strand_id
1 'polypeptide(L)'
;MHGLLDDEAAEILALFDEWGETDRSHRKLAHRGSYLHRVWVSPSSVRRVLFLADKHFRPLPKPGHSKRKLFESPWVWWQCR
;
A
#
# COMPACT_ATOMS: atom_id res chain seq x y z
N MET A 1 -4.87 3.77 -21.46
CA MET A 1 -3.89 3.44 -20.40
C MET A 1 -2.85 2.55 -21.04
N HIS A 2 -1.57 2.94 -21.07
CA HIS A 2 -0.51 1.99 -21.41
C HIS A 2 -0.36 1.02 -20.24
N GLY A 3 -0.49 -0.27 -20.51
CA GLY A 3 -0.19 -1.29 -19.53
C GLY A 3 1.28 -1.21 -19.17
N LEU A 4 1.60 -1.32 -17.88
CA LEU A 4 2.97 -1.56 -17.47
C LEU A 4 3.37 -2.92 -18.04
N LEU A 5 4.57 -3.05 -18.61
CA LEU A 5 5.07 -4.35 -19.04
C LEU A 5 5.32 -5.22 -17.79
N ASP A 6 5.16 -6.54 -17.92
CA ASP A 6 5.43 -7.46 -16.82
C ASP A 6 6.91 -7.40 -16.39
N ASP A 7 7.84 -7.18 -17.33
CA ASP A 7 9.26 -6.93 -17.05
C ASP A 7 9.48 -5.67 -16.20
N GLU A 8 8.80 -4.57 -16.50
CA GLU A 8 8.90 -3.35 -15.70
C GLU A 8 8.35 -3.56 -14.28
N ALA A 9 7.28 -4.35 -14.13
CA ALA A 9 6.73 -4.69 -12.83
C ALA A 9 7.72 -5.54 -12.02
N ALA A 10 8.37 -6.52 -12.65
CA ALA A 10 9.38 -7.37 -12.03
C ALA A 10 10.59 -6.55 -11.56
N GLU A 11 11.08 -5.63 -12.38
CA GLU A 11 12.18 -4.73 -12.01
C GLU A 11 11.80 -3.83 -10.82
N ILE A 12 10.57 -3.30 -10.77
CA ILE A 12 10.10 -2.52 -9.61
C ILE A 12 10.11 -3.37 -8.33
N LEU A 13 9.72 -4.65 -8.41
CA LEU A 13 9.72 -5.55 -7.27
C LEU A 13 11.14 -5.90 -6.80
N ALA A 14 12.06 -6.14 -7.74
CA ALA A 14 13.47 -6.37 -7.42
C ALA A 14 14.09 -5.13 -6.73
N LEU A 15 13.79 -3.94 -7.26
CA LEU A 15 14.26 -2.67 -6.69
C LEU A 15 13.69 -2.44 -5.29
N PHE A 16 12.42 -2.82 -5.06
CA PHE A 16 11.82 -2.80 -3.73
C PHE A 16 12.51 -3.77 -2.76
N ASP A 17 12.88 -4.97 -3.19
CA ASP A 17 13.56 -5.93 -2.32
C ASP A 17 14.98 -5.49 -1.96
N GLU A 18 15.70 -4.86 -2.89
CA GLU A 18 17.05 -4.31 -2.64
C GLU A 18 17.02 -3.03 -1.79
N TRP A 19 16.08 -2.11 -2.07
CA TRP A 19 16.12 -0.73 -1.53
C TRP A 19 14.97 -0.39 -0.59
N GLY A 20 13.98 -1.27 -0.39
CA GLY A 20 12.76 -0.97 0.36
C GLY A 20 12.99 -0.56 1.82
N GLU A 21 14.05 -1.08 2.45
CA GLU A 21 14.42 -0.71 3.82
C GLU A 21 15.04 0.71 3.91
N THR A 22 15.83 1.07 2.90
CA THR A 22 16.51 2.37 2.79
C THR A 22 15.54 3.45 2.32
N ASP A 23 14.88 3.20 1.19
CA ASP A 23 13.95 4.11 0.54
C ASP A 23 12.51 3.74 0.90
N ARG A 24 12.07 4.21 2.07
CA ARG A 24 10.74 3.94 2.65
C ARG A 24 9.56 4.65 1.95
N SER A 25 9.69 5.00 0.66
CA SER A 25 8.69 5.73 -0.11
C SER A 25 8.76 5.38 -1.60
N HIS A 26 7.59 5.13 -2.21
CA HIS A 26 7.47 4.85 -3.65
C HIS A 26 8.00 5.98 -4.54
N ARG A 27 8.00 7.25 -4.07
CA ARG A 27 8.55 8.37 -4.85
C ARG A 27 10.07 8.26 -4.92
N LYS A 28 10.72 7.99 -3.79
CA LYS A 28 12.17 7.79 -3.73
C LYS A 28 12.59 6.56 -4.54
N LEU A 29 11.82 5.48 -4.44
CA LEU A 29 12.07 4.25 -5.20
C LEU A 29 12.02 4.49 -6.71
N ALA A 30 11.03 5.24 -7.20
CA ALA A 30 10.93 5.62 -8.62
C ALA A 30 12.12 6.49 -9.07
N HIS A 31 12.52 7.48 -8.27
CA HIS A 31 13.70 8.30 -8.58
C HIS A 31 15.00 7.48 -8.57
N ARG A 32 15.13 6.53 -7.64
CA ARG A 32 16.26 5.60 -7.59
C ARG A 32 16.31 4.70 -8.82
N GLY A 33 15.18 4.14 -9.25
CA GLY A 33 15.09 3.37 -10.50
C GLY A 33 15.54 4.15 -11.73
N SER A 34 15.20 5.44 -11.79
CA SER A 34 15.68 6.34 -12.83
C SER A 34 17.19 6.59 -12.75
N TYR A 35 17.74 6.84 -11.55
CA TYR A 35 19.19 7.04 -11.36
C TYR A 35 20.03 5.79 -11.62
N LEU A 36 19.48 4.60 -11.38
CA LEU A 36 20.11 3.32 -11.70
C LEU A 36 19.90 2.91 -13.16
N HIS A 37 19.17 3.71 -13.96
CA HIS A 37 18.79 3.41 -15.33
C HIS A 37 18.10 2.05 -15.51
N ARG A 38 17.35 1.59 -14.48
CA ARG A 38 16.62 0.31 -14.52
C ARG A 38 15.17 0.49 -14.97
N VAL A 39 14.48 1.50 -14.43
CA VAL A 39 13.04 1.71 -14.67
C VAL A 39 12.71 3.19 -14.80
N TRP A 40 11.93 3.56 -15.85
CA TRP A 40 11.49 4.93 -16.13
C TRP A 40 9.97 5.10 -15.97
N VAL A 41 9.43 4.74 -14.81
CA VAL A 41 8.00 4.80 -14.53
C VAL A 41 7.64 5.95 -13.60
N SER A 42 6.38 6.40 -13.68
CA SER A 42 5.86 7.37 -12.72
C SER A 42 5.78 6.80 -11.30
N PRO A 43 5.90 7.62 -10.24
CA PRO A 43 5.72 7.15 -8.85
C PRO A 43 4.35 6.51 -8.58
N SER A 44 3.31 6.96 -9.30
CA SER A 44 1.95 6.41 -9.20
C SER A 44 1.88 4.98 -9.73
N SER A 45 2.63 4.68 -10.79
CA SER A 45 2.76 3.34 -11.36
C SER A 45 3.46 2.40 -10.37
N VAL A 46 4.57 2.85 -9.76
CA VAL A 46 5.27 2.10 -8.70
C VAL A 46 4.32 1.78 -7.54
N ARG A 47 3.57 2.77 -7.06
CA ARG A 47 2.59 2.55 -5.98
C ARG A 47 1.56 1.49 -6.37
N ARG A 48 1.06 1.51 -7.61
CA ARG A 48 0.07 0.53 -8.09
C ARG A 48 0.64 -0.88 -8.11
N VAL A 49 1.86 -1.07 -8.61
CA VAL A 49 2.55 -2.38 -8.65
C VAL A 49 2.76 -2.91 -7.24
N LEU A 50 3.28 -2.09 -6.33
CA LEU A 50 3.49 -2.48 -4.94
C LEU A 50 2.19 -2.86 -4.24
N PHE A 51 1.10 -2.12 -4.49
CA PHE A 51 -0.22 -2.43 -3.95
C PHE A 51 -0.77 -3.76 -4.47
N LEU A 52 -0.61 -4.05 -5.77
CA LEU A 52 -1.02 -5.33 -6.36
C LEU A 52 -0.20 -6.51 -5.83
N ALA A 53 1.07 -6.28 -5.51
CA ALA A 53 1.96 -7.27 -4.92
C ALA A 53 1.87 -7.35 -3.37
N ASP A 54 0.92 -6.63 -2.76
CA ASP A 54 0.76 -6.50 -1.29
C ASP A 54 2.02 -6.06 -0.53
N LYS A 55 2.98 -5.42 -1.22
CA LYS A 55 4.25 -4.97 -0.63
C LYS A 55 4.09 -3.58 -0.01
N HIS A 56 4.41 -3.48 1.28
CA HIS A 56 4.25 -2.27 2.06
C HIS A 56 5.57 -1.84 2.69
N PHE A 57 5.92 -0.55 2.60
CA PHE A 57 7.12 0.01 3.25
C PHE A 57 7.04 0.05 4.78
N ARG A 58 5.82 0.07 5.33
CA ARG A 58 5.57 0.07 6.76
C ARG A 58 4.71 -1.15 7.08
N PRO A 59 4.93 -1.81 8.22
CA PRO A 59 3.99 -2.81 8.69
C PRO A 59 2.60 -2.16 8.75
N LEU A 60 1.58 -2.86 8.24
CA LEU A 60 0.22 -2.36 8.32
C LEU A 60 -0.10 -2.08 9.80
N PRO A 61 -0.81 -0.97 10.09
CA PRO A 61 -1.27 -0.73 11.44
C PRO A 61 -2.06 -1.96 11.89
N LYS A 62 -1.67 -2.51 13.04
CA LYS A 62 -2.32 -3.67 13.63
C LYS A 62 -3.82 -3.35 13.71
N PRO A 63 -4.72 -4.23 13.23
CA PRO A 63 -6.14 -3.95 13.27
C PRO A 63 -6.52 -3.57 14.70
N GLY A 64 -7.03 -2.35 14.85
CA GLY A 64 -7.31 -1.77 16.16
C GLY A 64 -8.24 -2.70 16.93
N HIS A 65 -7.85 -3.05 18.17
CA HIS A 65 -8.66 -3.91 19.02
C HIS A 65 -9.85 -3.10 19.56
N SER A 66 -10.88 -2.91 18.75
CA SER A 66 -12.10 -2.22 19.16
C SER A 66 -13.22 -2.51 18.16
N LYS A 67 -13.99 -3.57 18.42
CA LYS A 67 -15.41 -3.51 18.07
C LYS A 67 -16.01 -2.52 19.06
N ARG A 68 -16.37 -1.31 18.61
CA ARG A 68 -17.30 -0.48 19.38
C ARG A 68 -18.52 -1.36 19.64
N LYS A 69 -18.71 -1.85 20.87
CA LYS A 69 -20.03 -2.31 21.27
C LYS A 69 -20.90 -1.07 21.16
N LEU A 70 -21.84 -1.05 20.21
CA LEU A 70 -22.96 -0.13 20.35
C LEU A 70 -23.57 -0.45 21.70
N PHE A 71 -23.70 0.58 22.55
CA PHE A 71 -24.31 0.42 23.85
C PHE A 71 -25.70 -0.17 23.63
N GLU A 72 -25.97 -1.38 24.12
CA GLU A 72 -27.31 -1.98 24.12
C GLU A 72 -28.16 -1.16 25.10
N SER A 73 -28.68 -0.02 24.61
CA SER A 73 -29.41 0.95 25.43
C SER A 73 -30.70 0.33 25.97
N PRO A 74 -31.00 0.43 27.29
CA PRO A 74 -32.14 -0.26 27.87
C PRO A 74 -33.47 0.53 27.69
N TRP A 75 -33.66 1.24 26.58
CA TRP A 75 -34.78 2.19 26.44
C TRP A 75 -35.76 1.85 25.31
N VAL A 76 -35.57 0.73 24.60
CA VAL A 76 -36.44 0.29 23.48
C VAL A 76 -37.77 -0.32 23.95
N TRP A 77 -37.95 -0.66 25.24
CA TRP A 77 -39.17 -1.32 25.71
C TRP A 77 -40.37 -0.40 26.03
N TRP A 78 -40.20 0.92 26.04
CA TRP A 78 -41.27 1.86 26.43
C TRP A 78 -42.21 2.28 25.28
N GLN A 79 -41.94 1.88 24.03
CA GLN A 79 -42.71 2.37 22.88
C GLN A 79 -43.88 1.46 22.45
N CYS A 80 -44.22 0.44 23.25
CA CYS A 80 -45.31 -0.48 22.96
C CYS A 80 -46.36 -0.50 24.09
N ARG A 81 -47.07 0.61 24.30
CA ARG A 81 -48.42 0.62 24.88
C ARG A 81 -49.19 1.85 24.43
#